data_AF-A0A919N1W4-F1
#
_entry.id   AF-A0A919N1W4-F1
#
_cell.length_a   1.000
_cell.length_b   1.000
_cell.length_c   1.000
_cell.angle_alpha   90.00
_cell.angle_beta   90.00
_cell.angle_gamma   90.00
#
_symmetry.space_group_name_H-M   'P 1'
#
loop_
_entity.id
_entity.type
_entity.pdbx_description
1 polymer ?
#
loop_
_entity_poly.entity_id
_entity_poly.type
_entity_poly.pdbx_seq_one_letter_code
_entity_poly.pdbx_strand_id
1 'polypeptide(L)'
;MTQEPGYFVPVPPGHPGGPYRWHVPPPAPLSPGGVPLADFGTRLLAYMIDIALLTAGTVVVAAPVVAVLIFQVLPEPGTVTAGFDPFDVVLPVLLIEAGLLIVVLLGYYLYAVEYMHRTGQTLGKRLMRIRVVPIDPARRLTRGMAVKRYLVEFVAGSFVPFLHYVDCFWPLWDKPYQQTLHDKAAKTVVVKVSP
;
A
#
# COMPACT_ATOMS: atom_id res chain seq x y z
N MET A 1 29.81 -25.35 -25.42
CA MET A 1 29.73 -24.93 -24.02
C MET A 1 31.05 -24.27 -23.66
N THR A 2 31.09 -22.95 -23.69
CA THR A 2 32.26 -22.15 -23.29
C THR A 2 32.12 -21.84 -21.80
N GLN A 3 33.04 -22.36 -20.97
CA GLN A 3 33.16 -21.95 -19.57
C GLN A 3 33.86 -20.59 -19.50
N GLU A 4 33.24 -19.63 -18.82
CA GLU A 4 33.84 -18.35 -18.46
C GLU A 4 34.90 -18.56 -17.36
N PRO A 5 36.10 -17.95 -17.44
CA PRO A 5 37.13 -18.06 -16.41
C PRO A 5 36.74 -17.24 -15.17
N GLY A 6 36.70 -17.90 -14.01
CA GLY A 6 36.38 -17.29 -12.72
C GLY A 6 37.36 -16.18 -12.36
N TYR A 7 36.82 -14.99 -12.05
CA TYR A 7 37.58 -13.84 -11.60
C TYR A 7 38.12 -14.10 -10.19
N PHE A 8 39.43 -14.27 -10.06
CA PHE A 8 40.10 -14.45 -8.76
C PHE A 8 40.25 -13.08 -8.11
N VAL A 9 39.51 -12.81 -7.03
CA VAL A 9 39.71 -11.58 -6.24
C VAL A 9 40.87 -11.84 -5.28
N PRO A 10 41.98 -11.08 -5.35
CA PRO A 10 43.10 -11.29 -4.45
C PRO A 10 42.70 -10.95 -3.01
N VAL A 11 42.85 -11.92 -2.11
CA VAL A 11 42.69 -11.72 -0.66
C VAL A 11 43.88 -10.91 -0.15
N PRO A 12 43.67 -9.78 0.55
CA PRO A 12 44.78 -9.00 1.09
C PRO A 12 45.54 -9.78 2.18
N PRO A 13 46.87 -9.60 2.31
CA PRO A 13 47.69 -10.31 3.30
C PRO A 13 47.21 -10.07 4.73
N GLY A 14 46.88 -11.17 5.43
CA GLY A 14 46.34 -11.16 6.78
C GLY A 14 47.32 -10.60 7.81
N HIS A 15 46.87 -9.62 8.59
CA HIS A 15 47.56 -9.18 9.79
C HIS A 15 47.25 -10.13 10.96
N PRO A 16 48.25 -10.64 11.70
CA PRO A 16 48.02 -11.49 12.84
C PRO A 16 47.74 -10.63 14.09
N GLY A 17 46.48 -10.51 14.51
CA GLY A 17 46.17 -9.97 15.83
C GLY A 17 44.80 -9.31 15.97
N GLY A 18 43.90 -9.95 16.72
CA GLY A 18 42.72 -9.33 17.32
C GLY A 18 41.43 -10.11 17.09
N PRO A 19 40.61 -10.40 18.13
CA PRO A 19 39.31 -11.05 18.00
C PRO A 19 38.24 -10.07 17.50
N TYR A 20 38.58 -9.19 16.57
CA TYR A 20 37.61 -8.32 15.92
C TYR A 20 36.90 -9.13 14.84
N ARG A 21 35.88 -9.90 15.26
CA ARG A 21 34.85 -10.38 14.36
C ARG A 21 34.15 -9.15 13.79
N TRP A 22 34.52 -8.75 12.58
CA TRP A 22 33.71 -7.83 11.79
C TRP A 22 32.29 -8.40 11.74
N HIS A 23 31.35 -7.72 12.38
CA HIS A 23 29.93 -8.02 12.24
C HIS A 23 29.55 -7.59 10.83
N VAL A 24 29.72 -8.49 9.86
CA VAL A 24 29.15 -8.30 8.53
C VAL A 24 27.64 -8.31 8.72
N PRO A 25 26.92 -7.20 8.44
CA PRO A 25 25.47 -7.20 8.52
C PRO A 25 24.94 -8.32 7.62
N PRO A 26 23.93 -9.08 8.06
CA PRO A 26 23.35 -10.10 7.21
C PRO A 26 22.93 -9.47 5.87
N PRO A 27 23.21 -10.14 4.74
CA PRO A 27 22.92 -9.60 3.42
C PRO A 27 21.43 -9.25 3.31
N ALA A 28 21.12 -8.10 2.73
CA ALA A 28 19.75 -7.65 2.56
C ALA A 28 18.96 -8.69 1.75
N PRO A 29 17.71 -9.00 2.13
CA PRO A 29 16.85 -9.89 1.34
C PRO A 29 16.71 -9.37 -0.09
N LEU A 30 16.82 -10.27 -1.07
CA LEU A 30 16.79 -9.93 -2.50
C LEU A 30 15.50 -10.45 -3.15
N SER A 31 15.02 -9.72 -4.15
CA SER A 31 14.01 -10.23 -5.08
C SER A 31 14.60 -11.33 -5.98
N PRO A 32 13.78 -12.12 -6.68
CA PRO A 32 14.29 -13.07 -7.68
C PRO A 32 15.16 -12.45 -8.77
N GLY A 33 14.99 -11.14 -9.03
CA GLY A 33 15.83 -10.37 -9.95
C GLY A 33 17.11 -9.79 -9.32
N GLY A 34 17.47 -10.18 -8.09
CA GLY A 34 18.68 -9.72 -7.41
C GLY A 34 18.60 -8.30 -6.84
N VAL A 35 17.41 -7.68 -6.81
CA VAL A 35 17.23 -6.31 -6.32
C VAL A 35 16.91 -6.32 -4.82
N PRO A 36 17.55 -5.48 -3.98
CA PRO A 36 17.25 -5.41 -2.56
C PRO A 36 15.77 -5.12 -2.28
N LEU A 37 15.18 -5.92 -1.39
CA LEU A 37 13.81 -5.72 -0.92
C LEU A 37 13.72 -4.50 -0.01
N ALA A 38 12.57 -3.82 -0.05
CA ALA A 38 12.25 -2.81 0.94
C ALA A 38 11.98 -3.47 2.29
N ASP A 39 12.57 -2.94 3.36
CA ASP A 39 12.27 -3.36 4.72
C ASP A 39 10.86 -2.94 5.16
N PHE A 40 10.36 -3.59 6.22
CA PHE A 40 9.01 -3.37 6.74
C PHE A 40 8.75 -1.91 7.12
N GLY A 41 9.68 -1.27 7.83
CA GLY A 41 9.51 0.12 8.29
C GLY A 41 9.37 1.10 7.13
N THR A 42 10.18 0.93 6.08
CA THR A 42 10.08 1.75 4.87
C THR A 42 8.74 1.58 4.15
N ARG A 43 8.22 0.34 4.08
CA ARG A 43 6.90 0.06 3.50
C ARG A 43 5.77 0.62 4.35
N LEU A 44 5.85 0.49 5.67
CA LEU A 44 4.86 1.01 6.61
C LEU A 44 4.79 2.54 6.52
N LEU A 45 5.94 3.22 6.52
CA LEU A 45 5.97 4.68 6.39
C LEU A 45 5.41 5.15 5.04
N ALA A 46 5.74 4.45 3.94
CA ALA A 46 5.14 4.74 2.64
C ALA A 46 3.61 4.59 2.67
N TYR A 47 3.10 3.54 3.32
CA TYR A 47 1.67 3.30 3.48
C TYR A 47 0.99 4.37 4.35
N MET A 48 1.61 4.79 5.46
CA MET A 48 1.09 5.87 6.30
C MET A 48 0.97 7.19 5.54
N ILE A 49 1.95 7.52 4.69
CA ILE A 49 1.89 8.69 3.82
C ILE A 49 0.74 8.57 2.80
N ASP A 50 0.62 7.40 2.16
CA ASP A 50 -0.45 7.13 1.19
C ASP A 50 -1.84 7.26 1.84
N ILE A 51 -2.05 6.68 3.04
CA ILE A 51 -3.31 6.81 3.78
C ILE A 51 -3.57 8.25 4.19
N ALA A 52 -2.57 8.98 4.71
CA ALA A 52 -2.76 10.36 5.13
C ALA A 52 -3.22 11.22 3.95
N LEU A 53 -2.62 11.03 2.77
CA LEU A 53 -3.01 11.72 1.54
C LEU A 53 -4.44 11.36 1.12
N LEU A 54 -4.78 10.07 1.09
CA LEU A 54 -6.12 9.62 0.69
C LEU A 54 -7.20 10.05 1.67
N THR A 55 -6.89 10.04 2.96
CA THR A 55 -7.78 10.51 4.04
C THR A 55 -8.01 12.02 3.91
N ALA A 56 -6.94 12.79 3.70
CA ALA A 56 -7.05 14.23 3.48
C ALA A 56 -7.91 14.54 2.24
N GLY A 57 -7.68 13.85 1.12
CA GLY A 57 -8.51 13.99 -0.08
C GLY A 57 -9.97 13.63 0.15
N THR A 58 -10.22 12.55 0.91
CA THR A 58 -11.58 12.12 1.29
C THR A 58 -12.25 13.18 2.14
N VAL A 59 -11.58 13.74 3.15
CA VAL A 59 -12.12 14.80 4.01
C VAL A 59 -12.43 16.06 3.21
N VAL A 60 -11.56 16.46 2.29
CA VAL A 60 -11.79 17.64 1.42
C VAL A 60 -13.06 17.48 0.58
N VAL A 61 -13.34 16.27 0.07
CA VAL A 61 -14.54 15.99 -0.71
C VAL A 61 -15.77 15.80 0.18
N ALA A 62 -15.64 15.09 1.30
CA ALA A 62 -16.75 14.74 2.18
C ALA A 62 -17.23 15.93 3.02
N ALA A 63 -16.33 16.79 3.50
CA ALA A 63 -16.65 17.90 4.40
C ALA A 63 -17.76 18.83 3.88
N PRO A 64 -17.72 19.36 2.64
CA PRO A 64 -18.80 20.20 2.13
C PRO A 64 -20.12 19.43 1.99
N VAL A 65 -20.07 18.15 1.59
CA VAL A 65 -21.25 17.30 1.47
C VAL A 65 -21.90 17.08 2.83
N VAL A 66 -21.10 16.76 3.85
CA VAL A 66 -21.55 16.59 5.24
C VAL A 66 -22.07 17.91 5.82
N ALA A 67 -21.42 19.03 5.52
CA ALA A 67 -21.91 20.35 5.96
C ALA A 67 -23.30 20.64 5.38
N VAL A 68 -23.49 20.45 4.07
CA VAL A 68 -24.80 20.62 3.42
C VAL A 68 -25.84 19.67 4.02
N LEU A 69 -25.50 18.41 4.26
CA LEU A 69 -26.39 17.44 4.90
C LEU A 69 -26.84 17.93 6.28
N ILE A 70 -25.92 18.41 7.12
CA ILE A 70 -26.23 18.93 8.45
C ILE A 70 -27.18 20.14 8.37
N PHE A 71 -26.95 21.09 7.46
CA PHE A 71 -27.76 22.30 7.35
C PHE A 71 -29.10 22.13 6.63
N GLN A 72 -29.27 21.09 5.81
CA GLN A 72 -30.47 20.90 4.98
C GLN A 72 -31.38 19.77 5.47
N VAL A 73 -30.84 18.77 6.15
CA VAL A 73 -31.56 17.52 6.47
C VAL A 73 -31.81 17.36 7.97
N LEU A 74 -30.98 17.93 8.85
CA LEU A 74 -31.20 17.81 10.29
C LEU A 74 -32.21 18.88 10.77
N PRO A 75 -33.24 18.48 11.54
CA PRO A 75 -34.18 19.45 12.12
C PRO A 75 -33.47 20.38 13.11
N GLU A 76 -33.92 21.63 13.17
CA GLU A 76 -33.42 22.61 14.14
C GLU A 76 -33.69 22.12 15.58
N PRO A 77 -32.70 22.22 16.49
CA PRO A 77 -32.87 21.79 17.87
C PRO A 77 -34.10 22.43 18.51
N GLY A 78 -35.02 21.61 19.03
CA GLY A 78 -36.24 22.07 19.71
C GLY A 78 -37.50 22.17 18.84
N THR A 79 -37.41 21.84 17.55
CA THR A 79 -38.62 21.68 16.71
C THR A 79 -39.24 20.29 16.90
N VAL A 80 -40.48 20.24 17.40
CA VAL A 80 -41.32 19.03 17.39
C VAL A 80 -42.11 19.05 16.08
N THR A 81 -41.63 18.34 15.07
CA THR A 81 -42.30 18.20 13.78
C THR A 81 -43.37 17.09 13.87
N ALA A 82 -44.61 17.48 14.20
CA ALA A 82 -45.75 16.58 14.07
C ALA A 82 -45.89 16.17 12.58
N GLY A 83 -45.85 14.87 12.30
CA GLY A 83 -45.90 14.32 10.94
C GLY A 83 -44.54 14.08 10.27
N PHE A 84 -43.43 14.10 11.03
CA PHE A 84 -42.11 13.69 10.54
C PHE A 84 -42.10 12.24 10.04
N ASP A 85 -41.75 12.04 8.76
CA ASP A 85 -41.42 10.73 8.22
C ASP A 85 -39.90 10.50 8.33
N PRO A 86 -39.42 9.48 9.09
CA PRO A 86 -38.00 9.13 9.13
C PRO A 86 -37.36 8.92 7.75
N PHE A 87 -38.13 8.54 6.73
CA PHE A 87 -37.62 8.36 5.37
C PHE A 87 -37.14 9.66 4.72
N ASP A 88 -37.67 10.83 5.11
CA ASP A 88 -37.23 12.14 4.60
C ASP A 88 -35.78 12.48 5.02
N VAL A 89 -35.27 11.82 6.06
CA VAL A 89 -33.88 11.95 6.53
C VAL A 89 -33.04 10.76 6.08
N VAL A 90 -33.55 9.54 6.30
CA VAL A 90 -32.77 8.31 6.06
C VAL A 90 -32.42 8.13 4.59
N LEU A 91 -33.36 8.37 3.67
CA LEU A 91 -33.11 8.12 2.25
C LEU A 91 -32.06 9.07 1.66
N PRO A 92 -32.11 10.40 1.86
CA PRO A 92 -31.05 11.30 1.41
C PRO A 92 -29.68 10.97 2.02
N VAL A 93 -29.64 10.63 3.31
CA VAL A 93 -28.39 10.24 4.00
C VAL A 93 -27.78 9.00 3.35
N LEU A 94 -28.57 7.94 3.11
CA LEU A 94 -28.10 6.72 2.48
C LEU A 94 -27.63 6.95 1.04
N LEU A 95 -28.32 7.80 0.26
CA LEU A 95 -27.91 8.13 -1.11
C LEU A 95 -26.60 8.92 -1.13
N ILE A 96 -26.43 9.87 -0.20
CA ILE A 96 -25.19 10.62 -0.04
C ILE A 96 -24.04 9.70 0.40
N GLU A 97 -24.28 8.83 1.38
CA GLU A 97 -23.30 7.85 1.85
C GLU A 97 -22.87 6.91 0.71
N ALA A 98 -23.83 6.37 -0.05
CA ALA A 98 -23.54 5.52 -1.21
C ALA A 98 -22.76 6.27 -2.29
N GLY A 99 -23.12 7.53 -2.58
CA GLY A 99 -22.39 8.39 -3.51
C GLY A 99 -20.95 8.66 -3.05
N LEU A 100 -20.75 9.00 -1.78
CA LEU A 100 -19.43 9.22 -1.21
C LEU A 100 -18.59 7.95 -1.22
N LEU A 101 -19.18 6.80 -0.91
CA LEU A 101 -18.52 5.50 -0.97
C LEU A 101 -18.02 5.22 -2.40
N ILE A 102 -18.85 5.43 -3.42
CA ILE A 102 -18.45 5.26 -4.82
C ILE A 102 -17.28 6.18 -5.18
N VAL A 103 -17.31 7.44 -4.74
CA VAL A 103 -16.24 8.42 -4.98
C VAL A 103 -14.93 7.97 -4.31
N VAL A 104 -14.97 7.49 -3.07
CA VAL A 104 -13.79 6.99 -2.35
C VAL A 104 -13.25 5.72 -3.02
N LEU A 105 -14.12 4.76 -3.35
CA LEU A 105 -13.72 3.53 -4.04
C LEU A 105 -13.01 3.85 -5.37
N LEU A 106 -13.60 4.75 -6.18
CA LEU A 106 -13.04 5.16 -7.47
C LEU A 106 -11.76 5.97 -7.30
N GLY A 107 -11.73 6.93 -6.38
CA GLY A 107 -10.55 7.74 -6.10
C GLY A 107 -9.36 6.89 -5.68
N TYR A 108 -9.59 5.92 -4.77
CA TYR A 108 -8.54 5.01 -4.37
C TYR A 108 -8.15 4.03 -5.48
N TYR A 109 -9.11 3.57 -6.30
CA TYR A 109 -8.79 2.76 -7.49
C TYR A 109 -7.87 3.52 -8.45
N LEU A 110 -8.20 4.78 -8.78
CA LEU A 110 -7.38 5.60 -9.66
C LEU A 110 -5.98 5.81 -9.08
N TYR A 111 -5.85 5.96 -7.77
CA TYR A 111 -4.56 6.14 -7.10
C TYR A 111 -3.74 4.84 -6.98
N ALA A 112 -4.32 3.78 -6.42
CA ALA A 112 -3.63 2.53 -6.13
C ALA A 112 -3.49 1.60 -7.33
N VAL A 113 -4.32 1.77 -8.36
CA VAL A 113 -4.26 0.96 -9.58
C VAL A 113 -3.71 1.80 -10.74
N GLU A 114 -4.44 2.82 -11.16
CA GLU A 114 -4.16 3.52 -12.41
C GLU A 114 -2.88 4.36 -12.33
N TYR A 115 -2.66 5.09 -11.26
CA TYR A 115 -1.43 5.85 -11.05
C TYR A 115 -0.24 4.92 -10.80
N MET A 116 -0.39 3.98 -9.86
CA MET A 116 0.70 3.12 -9.43
C MET A 116 1.18 2.13 -10.50
N HIS A 117 0.31 1.52 -11.32
CA HIS A 117 0.76 0.50 -12.27
C HIS A 117 1.71 1.05 -13.35
N ARG A 118 1.69 2.37 -13.60
CA ARG A 118 2.55 3.03 -14.59
C ARG A 118 4.02 3.00 -14.22
N THR A 119 4.34 3.18 -12.93
CA THR A 119 5.72 3.31 -12.43
C THR A 119 6.07 2.27 -11.35
N GLY A 120 5.08 1.54 -10.85
CA GLY A 120 5.19 0.73 -9.64
C GLY A 120 5.19 1.55 -8.35
N GLN A 121 4.88 2.85 -8.40
CA GLN A 121 4.97 3.74 -7.23
C GLN A 121 3.69 4.55 -7.02
N THR A 122 3.23 4.58 -5.77
CA THR A 122 2.36 5.62 -5.22
C THR A 122 3.21 6.79 -4.73
N LEU A 123 2.60 7.90 -4.30
CA LEU A 123 3.36 9.06 -3.83
C LEU A 123 4.21 8.75 -2.59
N GLY A 124 3.64 8.06 -1.60
CA GLY A 124 4.38 7.62 -0.42
C GLY A 124 5.53 6.68 -0.78
N LYS A 125 5.29 5.73 -1.69
CA LYS A 125 6.35 4.82 -2.18
C LYS A 125 7.45 5.55 -2.92
N ARG A 126 7.10 6.57 -3.71
CA ARG A 126 8.08 7.43 -4.39
C ARG A 126 8.92 8.23 -3.40
N LEU A 127 8.30 8.82 -2.38
CA LEU A 127 9.01 9.53 -1.31
C LEU A 127 9.95 8.60 -0.53
N MET A 128 9.52 7.37 -0.28
CA MET A 128 10.32 6.34 0.38
C MET A 128 11.30 5.60 -0.55
N ARG A 129 11.40 6.00 -1.83
CA ARG A 129 12.27 5.38 -2.84
C ARG A 129 12.11 3.86 -2.96
N ILE A 130 10.87 3.39 -2.93
CA ILE A 130 10.52 1.99 -3.11
C ILE A 130 9.53 1.84 -4.26
N ARG A 131 9.51 0.67 -4.89
CA ARG A 131 8.57 0.38 -5.98
C ARG A 131 8.13 -1.07 -5.97
N VAL A 132 6.95 -1.30 -6.53
CA VAL A 132 6.35 -2.62 -6.68
C VAL A 132 6.78 -3.19 -8.03
N VAL A 133 7.29 -4.41 -8.01
CA VAL A 133 7.69 -5.15 -9.22
C VAL A 133 7.07 -6.55 -9.19
N PRO A 134 6.80 -7.17 -10.34
CA PRO A 134 6.46 -8.59 -10.41
C PRO A 134 7.55 -9.47 -9.78
N ILE A 135 7.14 -10.59 -9.18
CA ILE A 135 8.09 -11.59 -8.67
C ILE A 135 8.86 -12.27 -9.81
N ASP A 136 8.20 -12.42 -10.97
CA ASP A 136 8.81 -12.92 -12.20
C ASP A 136 9.53 -11.76 -12.91
N PRO A 137 10.88 -11.76 -12.94
CA PRO A 137 11.66 -10.65 -13.50
C PRO A 137 11.46 -10.47 -15.01
N ALA A 138 10.92 -11.48 -15.72
CA ALA A 138 10.60 -11.37 -17.14
C ALA A 138 9.29 -10.60 -17.40
N ARG A 139 8.48 -10.33 -16.35
CA ARG A 139 7.19 -9.65 -16.48
C ARG A 139 7.27 -8.18 -16.11
N ARG A 140 6.40 -7.39 -16.75
CA ARG A 140 6.11 -6.01 -16.34
C ARG A 140 4.92 -5.98 -15.38
N LEU A 141 4.87 -4.96 -14.53
CA LEU A 141 3.72 -4.73 -13.66
C LEU A 141 2.49 -4.48 -14.54
N THR A 142 1.46 -5.31 -14.38
CA THR A 142 0.23 -5.19 -15.16
C THR A 142 -0.87 -4.54 -14.32
N ARG A 143 -1.85 -3.92 -14.99
CA ARG A 143 -3.05 -3.39 -14.33
C ARG A 143 -3.77 -4.47 -13.53
N GLY A 144 -3.87 -5.70 -14.05
CA GLY A 144 -4.50 -6.82 -13.34
C GLY A 144 -3.81 -7.18 -12.01
N MET A 145 -2.48 -7.08 -11.95
CA MET A 145 -1.74 -7.26 -10.70
C MET A 145 -2.05 -6.13 -9.71
N ALA A 146 -2.08 -4.88 -10.18
CA ALA A 146 -2.45 -3.74 -9.33
C ALA A 146 -3.91 -3.84 -8.82
N VAL A 147 -4.85 -4.27 -9.66
CA VAL A 147 -6.25 -4.52 -9.25
C VAL A 147 -6.32 -5.60 -8.17
N LYS A 148 -5.59 -6.71 -8.31
CA LYS A 148 -5.56 -7.75 -7.26
C LYS A 148 -5.05 -7.21 -5.93
N ARG A 149 -4.02 -6.36 -5.96
CA ARG A 149 -3.51 -5.70 -4.74
C ARG A 149 -4.59 -4.83 -4.11
N TYR A 150 -5.24 -3.98 -4.90
CA TYR A 150 -6.37 -3.16 -4.45
C TYR A 150 -7.52 -3.99 -3.85
N LEU A 151 -7.92 -5.09 -4.50
CA LEU A 151 -9.00 -5.93 -4.01
C LEU A 151 -8.67 -6.61 -2.67
N VAL A 152 -7.43 -7.05 -2.47
CA VAL A 152 -7.03 -7.72 -1.21
C VAL A 152 -6.73 -6.70 -0.11
N GLU A 153 -5.95 -5.67 -0.42
CA GLU A 153 -5.54 -4.64 0.53
C GLU A 153 -6.76 -3.82 0.96
N PHE A 154 -7.50 -3.23 0.02
CA PHE A 154 -8.56 -2.30 0.36
C PHE A 154 -9.93 -2.96 0.50
N VAL A 155 -10.39 -3.69 -0.53
CA VAL A 155 -11.77 -4.21 -0.54
C VAL A 155 -11.93 -5.30 0.53
N ALA A 156 -11.15 -6.37 0.44
CA ALA A 156 -11.21 -7.43 1.44
C ALA A 156 -10.82 -6.92 2.84
N GLY A 157 -9.81 -6.05 2.93
CA GLY A 157 -9.43 -5.40 4.18
C GLY A 157 -10.58 -4.65 4.85
N SER A 158 -11.45 -4.00 4.06
CA SER A 158 -12.59 -3.23 4.59
C SER A 158 -13.75 -4.09 5.06
N PHE A 159 -13.95 -5.29 4.48
CA PHE A 159 -15.06 -6.19 4.83
C PHE A 159 -14.67 -7.28 5.83
N VAL A 160 -13.39 -7.64 5.92
CA VAL A 160 -12.90 -8.69 6.82
C VAL A 160 -12.22 -8.03 8.03
N PRO A 161 -12.78 -8.16 9.25
CA PRO A 161 -12.20 -7.59 10.45
C PRO A 161 -10.72 -8.00 10.61
N PHE A 162 -9.89 -7.03 10.98
CA PHE A 162 -8.45 -7.19 11.23
C PHE A 162 -7.57 -7.60 10.04
N LEU A 163 -8.13 -7.85 8.84
CA LEU A 163 -7.34 -8.30 7.70
C LEU A 163 -6.27 -7.28 7.28
N HIS A 164 -6.56 -5.98 7.39
CA HIS A 164 -5.57 -4.90 7.17
C HIS A 164 -4.34 -5.04 8.05
N TYR A 165 -4.51 -5.38 9.34
CA TYR A 165 -3.37 -5.56 10.24
C TYR A 165 -2.58 -6.82 9.89
N VAL A 166 -3.28 -7.93 9.61
CA VAL A 166 -2.62 -9.18 9.21
C VAL A 166 -1.82 -8.97 7.92
N ASP A 167 -2.40 -8.31 6.91
CA ASP A 167 -1.73 -7.97 5.66
C ASP A 167 -0.49 -7.08 5.89
N CYS A 168 -0.65 -6.03 6.69
CA CYS A 168 0.42 -5.08 7.00
C CYS A 168 1.60 -5.76 7.70
N PHE A 169 1.36 -6.56 8.74
CA PHE A 169 2.42 -7.20 9.53
C PHE A 169 2.97 -8.48 8.89
N TRP A 170 2.30 -9.06 7.90
CA TRP A 170 2.73 -10.29 7.21
C TRP A 170 4.22 -10.32 6.78
N PRO A 171 4.81 -9.22 6.25
CA PRO A 171 6.22 -9.17 5.86
C PRO A 171 7.23 -9.46 6.97
N LEU A 172 6.83 -9.38 8.25
CA LEU A 172 7.68 -9.69 9.39
C LEU A 172 8.04 -11.18 9.43
N TRP A 173 7.07 -12.03 9.07
CA TRP A 173 7.22 -13.48 9.10
C TRP A 173 7.37 -14.11 7.72
N ASP A 174 6.95 -13.42 6.65
CA ASP A 174 7.06 -13.93 5.29
C ASP A 174 8.52 -13.95 4.80
N LYS A 175 9.03 -15.15 4.50
CA LYS A 175 10.38 -15.37 3.97
C LYS A 175 10.32 -16.24 2.71
N PRO A 176 11.22 -16.03 1.72
CA PRO A 176 12.32 -15.05 1.72
C PRO A 176 11.92 -13.64 1.26
N TYR A 177 10.75 -13.47 0.62
CA TYR A 177 10.41 -12.27 -0.14
C TYR A 177 9.69 -11.15 0.66
N GLN A 178 9.39 -11.38 1.94
CA GLN A 178 8.79 -10.38 2.82
C GLN A 178 7.55 -9.72 2.20
N GLN A 179 6.67 -10.51 1.60
CA GLN A 179 5.46 -9.99 0.94
C GLN A 179 4.38 -9.66 1.96
N THR A 180 3.50 -8.72 1.63
CA THR A 180 2.18 -8.61 2.26
C THR A 180 1.23 -9.65 1.64
N LEU A 181 0.04 -9.85 2.19
CA LEU A 181 -0.95 -10.77 1.61
C LEU A 181 -1.40 -10.28 0.23
N HIS A 182 -1.61 -8.98 0.07
CA HIS A 182 -1.99 -8.38 -1.22
C HIS A 182 -0.89 -8.55 -2.28
N ASP A 183 0.38 -8.44 -1.89
CA ASP A 183 1.52 -8.69 -2.77
C ASP A 183 1.61 -10.15 -3.19
N LYS A 184 1.36 -11.07 -2.24
CA LYS A 184 1.35 -12.51 -2.51
C LYS A 184 0.24 -12.88 -3.50
N ALA A 185 -0.98 -12.37 -3.28
CA ALA A 185 -2.11 -12.58 -4.18
C ALA A 185 -1.86 -12.05 -5.60
N ALA A 186 -1.12 -10.94 -5.71
CA ALA A 186 -0.77 -10.32 -6.98
C ALA A 186 0.54 -10.82 -7.61
N LYS A 187 1.29 -11.69 -6.92
CA LYS A 187 2.63 -12.14 -7.32
C LYS A 187 3.60 -10.97 -7.54
N THR A 188 3.60 -10.02 -6.61
CA THR A 188 4.49 -8.85 -6.60
C THR A 188 5.40 -8.82 -5.38
N VAL A 189 6.49 -8.07 -5.47
CA VAL A 189 7.39 -7.77 -4.36
C VAL A 189 7.72 -6.28 -4.37
N VAL A 190 8.08 -5.74 -3.21
CA VAL A 190 8.49 -4.32 -3.09
C VAL A 190 10.00 -4.25 -2.95
N VAL A 191 10.63 -3.51 -3.86
CA VAL A 191 12.08 -3.36 -3.96
C VAL A 191 12.49 -1.90 -3.71
N LYS A 192 13.73 -1.70 -3.27
CA LYS A 192 14.34 -0.38 -3.21
C LYS A 192 14.63 0.11 -4.63
N VAL A 193 14.42 1.41 -4.86
CA VAL A 193 14.88 2.10 -6.06
C VAL A 193 16.27 2.62 -5.73
N SER A 194 17.29 2.07 -6.40
CA SER A 194 18.65 2.60 -6.28
C SER A 194 18.64 4.08 -6.70
N PRO A 195 19.38 4.96 -5.98
CA PRO A 195 19.57 6.34 -6.40
C PRO A 195 20.23 6.45 -7.77
#